data_AF-A0A916R8V1-F1
#
_entry.id   AF-A0A916R8V1-F1
#
_cell.length_a   1.000
_cell.length_b   1.000
_cell.length_c   1.000
_cell.angle_alpha   90.00
_cell.angle_beta   90.00
_cell.angle_gamma   90.00
#
_symmetry.space_group_name_H-M   'P 1'
#
loop_
_entity.id
_entity.type
_entity.pdbx_description
1 polymer ?
#
loop_
_entity_poly.entity_id
_entity_poly.type
_entity_poly.pdbx_seq_one_letter_code
_entity_poly.pdbx_strand_id
1 'polypeptide(L)'
;MAFQEKFKRQNTRHSYRVIRLWEEESAPFLADNALLPLATLTRSESPTGLLSEVADRIGRIEELDRQRNISAAAEILGGLRFDKNLIRQLLREEIMKESVIYQDILQKGEKIG
;
A
#
# COMPACT_ATOMS: atom_id res chain seq x y z
N MET A 1 -6.47 -26.34 -8.68
CA MET A 1 -6.24 -26.35 -7.21
C MET A 1 -7.55 -25.96 -6.54
N ALA A 2 -8.02 -26.70 -5.54
CA ALA A 2 -9.27 -26.42 -4.83
C ALA A 2 -8.96 -25.74 -3.49
N PHE A 3 -9.51 -24.54 -3.28
CA PHE A 3 -9.30 -23.77 -2.04
C PHE A 3 -10.23 -24.28 -0.93
N GLN A 4 -9.73 -24.36 0.31
CA GLN A 4 -10.55 -24.78 1.45
C GLN A 4 -11.30 -23.58 2.02
N GLU A 5 -12.63 -23.64 2.01
CA GLU A 5 -13.55 -22.66 2.64
C GLU A 5 -14.11 -23.18 3.97
N LYS A 6 -13.59 -24.31 4.46
CA LYS A 6 -14.13 -25.02 5.61
C LYS A 6 -13.00 -25.59 6.45
N PHE A 7 -12.90 -25.12 7.70
CA PHE A 7 -12.05 -25.72 8.71
C PHE A 7 -12.84 -26.81 9.43
N LYS A 8 -12.23 -28.00 9.60
CA LYS A 8 -12.81 -29.10 10.36
C LYS A 8 -11.82 -29.58 11.41
N ARG A 9 -12.26 -29.73 12.65
CA ARG A 9 -11.48 -30.35 13.74
C ARG A 9 -12.41 -31.15 14.64
N GLN A 10 -12.19 -32.47 14.74
CA GLN A 10 -13.07 -33.39 15.48
C GLN A 10 -14.54 -33.18 15.08
N ASN A 11 -15.37 -32.68 16.01
CA ASN A 11 -16.80 -32.42 15.79
C ASN A 11 -17.12 -30.98 15.38
N THR A 12 -16.13 -30.08 15.26
CA THR A 12 -16.37 -28.69 14.85
C THR A 12 -16.12 -28.48 13.36
N ARG A 13 -17.03 -27.75 12.71
CA ARG A 13 -16.93 -27.33 11.32
C ARG A 13 -17.22 -25.84 11.24
N HIS A 14 -16.24 -25.08 10.77
CA HIS A 14 -16.36 -23.63 10.59
C HIS A 14 -16.23 -23.32 9.11
N SER A 15 -17.25 -22.66 8.56
CA SER A 15 -17.21 -22.16 7.18
C SER A 15 -16.70 -20.72 7.22
N TYR A 16 -15.81 -20.38 6.30
CA TYR A 16 -15.28 -19.03 6.16
C TYR A 16 -15.21 -18.65 4.68
N ARG A 17 -15.27 -17.35 4.42
CA ARG A 17 -15.07 -16.81 3.08
C ARG A 17 -13.59 -16.51 2.86
N VAL A 18 -13.05 -16.99 1.75
CA VAL A 18 -11.72 -16.60 1.27
C VAL A 18 -11.88 -15.43 0.32
N ILE A 19 -11.16 -14.33 0.56
CA ILE A 19 -11.10 -13.16 -0.32
C ILE A 19 -9.75 -13.17 -1.02
N ARG A 20 -9.77 -13.07 -2.35
CA ARG A 20 -8.57 -13.09 -3.19
C ARG A 20 -8.35 -11.69 -3.71
N LEU A 21 -7.44 -10.95 -3.08
CA LEU A 21 -7.25 -9.54 -3.39
C LEU A 21 -7.00 -9.31 -4.90
N TRP A 22 -6.22 -10.16 -5.57
CA TRP A 22 -5.95 -10.05 -7.02
C TRP A 22 -7.18 -10.23 -7.93
N GLU A 23 -8.33 -10.63 -7.39
CA GLU A 23 -9.62 -10.72 -8.10
C GLU A 23 -10.57 -9.58 -7.73
N GLU A 24 -10.31 -8.90 -6.60
CA GLU A 24 -11.13 -7.80 -6.10
C GLU A 24 -10.80 -6.49 -6.81
N GLU A 25 -11.80 -5.62 -6.93
CA GLU A 25 -11.62 -4.26 -7.44
C GLU A 25 -10.86 -3.38 -6.44
N SER A 26 -10.02 -2.49 -6.93
CA SER A 26 -9.19 -1.62 -6.08
C SER A 26 -9.97 -0.50 -5.41
N ALA A 27 -11.05 -0.01 -6.03
CA ALA A 27 -11.75 1.20 -5.59
C ALA A 27 -12.21 1.17 -4.11
N PRO A 28 -12.77 0.07 -3.58
CA PRO A 28 -13.13 -0.02 -2.16
C PRO A 28 -11.93 0.07 -1.21
N PHE A 29 -10.77 -0.47 -1.60
CA PHE A 29 -9.56 -0.46 -0.78
C PHE A 29 -8.83 0.88 -0.84
N LEU A 30 -9.00 1.63 -1.92
CA LEU A 30 -8.46 2.97 -2.09
C LEU A 30 -9.28 4.02 -1.31
N ALA A 31 -10.55 3.74 -1.01
CA ALA A 31 -11.45 4.67 -0.34
C ALA A 31 -11.18 4.84 1.17
N ASP A 32 -10.46 3.90 1.80
CA ASP A 32 -10.10 3.95 3.22
C ASP A 32 -8.59 3.86 3.40
N ASN A 33 -8.01 4.83 4.10
CA ASN A 33 -6.58 4.89 4.41
C ASN A 33 -6.07 3.60 5.09
N ALA A 34 -6.90 2.95 5.93
CA ALA A 34 -6.53 1.71 6.61
C ALA A 34 -6.42 0.51 5.65
N LEU A 35 -7.01 0.59 4.47
CA LEU A 35 -7.02 -0.48 3.46
C LEU A 35 -5.98 -0.28 2.35
N LEU A 36 -5.33 0.89 2.28
CA LEU A 36 -4.29 1.18 1.29
C LEU A 36 -3.17 0.12 1.20
N PRO A 37 -2.70 -0.51 2.30
CA PRO A 37 -1.71 -1.57 2.20
C PRO A 37 -2.21 -2.79 1.41
N LEU A 38 -3.49 -3.15 1.58
CA LEU A 38 -4.13 -4.26 0.86
C LEU A 38 -4.45 -3.90 -0.60
N ALA A 39 -4.73 -2.62 -0.87
CA ALA A 39 -4.95 -2.11 -2.23
C ALA A 39 -3.78 -2.41 -3.16
N THR A 40 -2.54 -2.52 -2.66
CA THR A 40 -1.38 -2.89 -3.50
C THR A 40 -1.54 -4.26 -4.20
N LEU A 41 -2.35 -5.15 -3.63
CA LEU A 41 -2.55 -6.51 -4.09
C LEU A 41 -3.83 -6.70 -4.92
N THR A 42 -4.63 -5.65 -5.12
CA THR A 42 -5.93 -5.77 -5.82
C THR A 42 -5.78 -5.89 -7.33
N ARG A 43 -6.84 -6.35 -8.00
CA ARG A 43 -6.85 -6.46 -9.47
C ARG A 43 -6.60 -5.08 -10.11
N SER A 44 -5.67 -5.00 -11.05
CA SER A 44 -5.44 -3.80 -11.82
C SER A 44 -4.81 -4.09 -13.17
N GLU A 45 -5.32 -3.43 -14.21
CA GLU A 45 -4.78 -3.40 -15.57
C GLU A 45 -3.46 -2.61 -15.64
N SER A 46 -3.21 -1.71 -14.67
CA SER A 46 -1.95 -0.98 -14.52
C SER A 46 -1.43 -1.15 -13.09
N PRO A 47 -0.64 -2.20 -12.80
CA PRO A 47 -0.11 -2.46 -11.47
C PRO A 47 0.74 -1.30 -10.93
N THR A 48 1.62 -0.73 -11.77
CA THR A 48 2.45 0.41 -11.38
C THR A 48 1.63 1.66 -11.15
N GLY A 49 0.59 1.89 -11.97
CA GLY A 49 -0.34 3.02 -11.77
C GLY A 49 -1.10 2.90 -10.46
N LEU A 50 -1.56 1.70 -10.10
CA LEU A 50 -2.19 1.43 -8.80
C LEU A 50 -1.24 1.71 -7.64
N LEU A 51 0.02 1.26 -7.72
CA LEU A 51 1.00 1.50 -6.67
C LEU A 51 1.30 3.00 -6.51
N SER A 52 1.36 3.75 -7.61
CA SER A 52 1.49 5.21 -7.58
C SER A 52 0.29 5.87 -6.90
N GLU A 53 -0.94 5.44 -7.23
CA GLU A 53 -2.15 5.98 -6.60
C GLU A 53 -2.20 5.69 -5.10
N VAL A 54 -1.78 4.48 -4.69
CA VAL A 54 -1.64 4.13 -3.27
C VAL A 54 -0.63 5.06 -2.59
N ALA A 55 0.53 5.31 -3.22
CA ALA A 55 1.54 6.22 -2.68
C ALA A 55 0.99 7.64 -2.51
N ASP A 56 0.33 8.19 -3.53
CA ASP A 56 -0.28 9.52 -3.46
C ASP A 56 -1.33 9.62 -2.35
N ARG A 57 -2.13 8.56 -2.12
CA ARG A 57 -3.13 8.53 -1.03
C ARG A 57 -2.47 8.47 0.34
N ILE A 58 -1.39 7.72 0.49
CA ILE A 58 -0.59 7.69 1.72
C ILE A 58 0.05 9.05 1.98
N GLY A 59 0.58 9.72 0.94
CA GLY A 59 1.15 11.07 1.03
C GLY A 59 0.19 12.10 1.61
N ARG A 60 -1.12 11.95 1.35
CA ARG A 60 -2.19 12.85 1.85
C ARG A 60 -2.62 12.60 3.30
N ILE A 61 -2.04 11.62 4.00
CA ILE A 61 -2.37 11.34 5.41
C ILE A 61 -1.66 12.37 6.31
N GLU A 62 -2.43 13.23 6.97
CA GLU A 62 -1.91 14.33 7.80
C GLU A 62 -1.15 13.84 9.06
N GLU A 63 -1.62 12.76 9.68
CA GLU A 63 -1.01 12.23 10.89
C GLU A 63 0.25 11.41 10.54
N LEU A 64 1.43 11.99 10.79
CA LEU A 64 2.73 11.42 10.40
C LEU A 64 2.98 9.99 10.90
N ASP A 65 2.59 9.66 12.13
CA ASP A 65 2.79 8.31 12.67
C ASP A 65 1.90 7.28 11.97
N ARG A 66 0.63 7.65 11.71
CA ARG A 66 -0.30 6.83 10.93
C ARG A 66 0.16 6.68 9.49
N GLN A 67 0.62 7.75 8.85
CA GLN A 67 1.19 7.73 7.50
C GLN A 67 2.38 6.75 7.43
N ARG A 68 3.34 6.87 8.34
CA ARG A 68 4.52 5.99 8.41
C ARG A 68 4.13 4.53 8.59
N ASN A 69 3.20 4.25 9.49
CA ASN A 69 2.72 2.89 9.75
C ASN A 69 2.03 2.27 8.52
N ILE A 70 1.14 3.03 7.86
CA ILE A 70 0.43 2.58 6.66
C ILE A 70 1.41 2.38 5.51
N SER A 71 2.37 3.31 5.33
CA SER A 71 3.41 3.16 4.31
C SER A 71 4.26 1.92 4.53
N ALA A 72 4.73 1.67 5.75
CA ALA A 72 5.50 0.47 6.06
C ALA A 72 4.71 -0.82 5.76
N ALA A 73 3.41 -0.85 6.12
CA ALA A 73 2.55 -1.98 5.78
C ALA A 73 2.37 -2.14 4.26
N ALA A 74 2.20 -1.04 3.52
CA ALA A 74 2.08 -1.05 2.07
C ALA A 74 3.38 -1.50 1.38
N GLU A 75 4.56 -1.14 1.91
CA GLU A 75 5.85 -1.63 1.43
C GLU A 75 5.97 -3.16 1.62
N ILE A 76 5.61 -3.67 2.80
CA ILE A 76 5.67 -5.10 3.11
C ILE A 76 4.73 -5.90 2.19
N LEU A 77 3.47 -5.49 2.09
CA LEU A 77 2.47 -6.20 1.29
C LEU A 77 2.72 -6.02 -0.21
N GLY A 78 3.03 -4.81 -0.66
CA GLY A 78 3.38 -4.53 -2.04
C GLY A 78 4.60 -5.32 -2.51
N GLY A 79 5.54 -5.64 -1.61
CA GLY A 79 6.69 -6.48 -1.88
C GLY A 79 6.36 -7.91 -2.33
N LEU A 80 5.11 -8.36 -2.12
CA LEU A 80 4.63 -9.64 -2.66
C LEU A 80 4.34 -9.59 -4.17
N ARG A 81 4.17 -8.39 -4.74
CA ARG A 81 3.77 -8.17 -6.14
C ARG A 81 4.75 -7.31 -6.95
N PHE A 82 5.44 -6.36 -6.31
CA PHE A 82 6.25 -5.34 -6.99
C PHE A 82 7.74 -5.45 -6.64
N ASP A 83 8.58 -4.94 -7.54
CA ASP A 83 10.02 -4.84 -7.29
C ASP A 83 10.32 -3.83 -6.17
N LYS A 84 11.33 -4.16 -5.36
CA LYS A 84 11.76 -3.38 -4.20
C LYS A 84 12.18 -1.94 -4.55
N ASN A 85 12.80 -1.73 -5.72
CA ASN A 85 13.23 -0.38 -6.13
C ASN A 85 12.02 0.47 -6.49
N LEU A 86 11.03 -0.10 -7.19
CA LEU A 86 9.79 0.58 -7.53
C LEU A 86 9.01 1.00 -6.28
N ILE A 87 8.87 0.09 -5.31
CA ILE A 87 8.22 0.36 -4.03
C ILE A 87 8.91 1.52 -3.31
N ARG A 88 10.24 1.47 -3.22
CA ARG A 88 11.02 2.52 -2.56
C ARG A 88 10.92 3.86 -3.27
N GLN A 89 10.90 3.86 -4.59
CA GLN A 89 10.77 5.11 -5.35
C GLN A 89 9.41 5.76 -5.05
N LEU A 90 8.32 5.00 -5.12
CA LEU A 90 6.97 5.56 -4.98
C LEU A 90 6.58 5.86 -3.53
N LEU A 91 6.79 4.94 -2.60
CA LEU A 91 6.31 5.11 -1.21
C LEU A 91 7.25 5.96 -0.34
N ARG A 92 8.55 5.99 -0.64
CA ARG A 92 9.52 6.74 0.16
C ARG A 92 9.64 8.20 -0.27
N GLU A 93 9.44 8.52 -1.54
CA GLU A 93 9.41 9.92 -2.00
C GLU A 93 8.23 10.69 -1.39
N GLU A 94 7.05 10.07 -1.28
CA GLU A 94 5.85 10.72 -0.73
C GLU A 94 6.01 11.08 0.75
N ILE A 95 6.56 10.20 1.59
CA ILE A 95 6.86 10.54 3.01
C ILE A 95 7.85 11.71 3.11
N MET A 96 8.79 11.79 2.17
CA MET A 96 9.85 12.80 2.22
C MET A 96 9.36 14.17 1.74
N LYS A 97 8.42 14.26 0.79
CA LYS A 97 7.84 15.53 0.34
C LYS A 97 7.19 16.36 1.47
N GLU A 98 6.61 15.71 2.48
CA GLU A 98 6.00 16.37 3.64
C GLU A 98 7.02 16.73 4.75
N SER A 99 8.27 16.26 4.64
CA SER A 99 9.30 16.57 5.63
C SER A 99 9.80 18.00 5.48
N VAL A 100 9.64 18.80 6.53
CA VAL A 100 10.27 20.14 6.63
C VAL A 100 11.77 20.11 6.37
N ILE A 101 12.46 19.01 6.71
CA ILE A 101 13.89 18.85 6.44
C ILE A 101 14.15 18.64 4.94
N TYR A 102 13.29 17.90 4.24
CA TYR A 102 13.44 17.67 2.80
C TYR A 102 13.07 18.92 1.99
N GLN A 103 12.04 19.66 2.40
CA GLN A 103 11.70 20.97 1.84
C GLN A 103 12.88 21.96 1.99
N ASP A 104 13.55 21.96 3.16
CA ASP A 104 14.76 22.77 3.39
C ASP A 104 15.95 22.30 2.52
N ILE A 105 16.15 20.99 2.32
CA ILE A 105 17.17 20.44 1.41
C ILE A 105 16.88 20.84 -0.05
N LEU A 106 15.63 20.76 -0.51
CA LEU A 106 15.20 21.18 -1.85
C LEU A 106 15.45 22.68 -2.07
N GLN A 107 15.02 23.53 -1.13
CA GLN A 107 15.25 24.98 -1.20
C GLN A 107 16.75 25.34 -1.22
N LYS A 108 17.59 24.58 -0.50
CA LYS A 108 19.04 24.76 -0.54
C LYS A 108 19.63 24.35 -1.89
N GLY A 109 19.12 23.28 -2.51
CA GLY A 109 19.54 22.84 -3.84
C GLY A 109 19.19 23.84 -4.94
N GLU A 110 17.99 24.42 -4.92
CA GLU A 110 17.55 25.45 -5.88
C GLU A 110 18.33 26.76 -5.78
N LYS A 111 18.92 27.07 -4.62
CA LYS A 111 19.79 28.26 -4.45
C LYS A 111 21.21 28.06 -4.96
N ILE A 112 21.61 26.82 -5.25
CA ILE A 112 22.98 26.46 -5.65
C ILE A 112 23.04 26.15 -7.16
N GLY A 113 21.90 25.88 -7.82
CA GLY A 113 21.76 25.76 -9.28
C GLY A 113 21.43 27.09 -9.95
#